data_AF-A0A672YZ99-F1
#
_entry.id   AF-A0A672YZ99-F1
#
_cell.length_a   1.000
_cell.length_b   1.000
_cell.length_c   1.000
_cell.angle_alpha   90.00
_cell.angle_beta   90.00
_cell.angle_gamma   90.00
#
_symmetry.space_group_name_H-M   'P 1'
#
loop_
_entity.id
_entity.type
_entity.pdbx_description
1 polymer ?
#
loop_
_entity_poly.entity_id
_entity_poly.type
_entity_poly.pdbx_seq_one_letter_code
_entity_poly.pdbx_strand_id
1 'polypeptide(L)'
;MELIGSTLTATYARPKTSHFLPAISTMASSYRNTQPALVMNPSANQWRTNGYYKSSTTVPPQSALQRENFDLVRAKTMFYPSNRTALSTRYTPEDWYKSNQSNYRESESSRKSSERLRKDTIRLMQDKDQLTRRTQETTSKNLGERVNDIVFWKSELSHEIDNMVTEIAALSEVKRRLERALAETEGPLQVSQECLYHREKRMSIDLVHDHVEKDLIKVIFKVTQINGNFLTIQ
;
A
#
# COMPACT_ATOMS: atom_id res chain seq x y z
N MET A 1 5.84 14.66 -55.35
CA MET A 1 4.85 14.39 -54.29
C MET A 1 5.43 13.29 -53.43
N GLU A 2 5.68 13.61 -52.17
CA GLU A 2 6.49 12.84 -51.21
C GLU A 2 5.81 11.58 -50.69
N LEU A 3 6.63 10.61 -50.27
CA LEU A 3 6.57 9.78 -49.03
C LEU A 3 7.72 8.74 -49.17
N ILE A 4 8.91 8.83 -48.57
CA ILE A 4 9.35 8.97 -47.16
C ILE A 4 8.64 7.94 -46.26
N GLY A 5 9.30 7.00 -45.59
CA GLY A 5 10.72 6.65 -45.40
C GLY A 5 10.77 5.24 -44.76
N SER A 6 11.63 4.33 -45.25
CA SER A 6 13.02 4.09 -44.85
C SER A 6 13.23 3.51 -43.44
N THR A 7 13.56 2.23 -43.45
CA THR A 7 14.07 1.38 -42.38
C THR A 7 15.47 1.83 -41.94
N LEU A 8 15.73 1.96 -40.64
CA LEU A 8 17.09 1.87 -40.09
C LEU A 8 17.11 1.07 -38.78
N THR A 9 17.76 -0.08 -38.86
CA THR A 9 18.27 -0.89 -37.75
C THR A 9 19.64 -0.36 -37.34
N ALA A 10 19.89 -0.08 -36.06
CA ALA A 10 21.22 -0.19 -35.48
C ALA A 10 21.17 -0.31 -33.94
N THR A 11 21.85 -1.35 -33.47
CA THR A 11 22.05 -1.77 -32.09
C THR A 11 23.23 -1.02 -31.49
N TYR A 12 23.16 -0.60 -30.21
CA TYR A 12 24.36 -0.23 -29.46
C TYR A 12 24.39 -0.79 -28.03
N ALA A 13 25.55 -1.38 -27.76
CA ALA A 13 26.14 -2.02 -26.59
C ALA A 13 25.52 -1.88 -25.19
N ARG A 14 25.44 -3.03 -24.51
CA ARG A 14 25.31 -3.20 -23.05
C ARG A 14 26.71 -3.26 -22.41
N PRO A 15 26.91 -2.60 -21.26
CA PRO A 15 27.73 -3.21 -20.20
C PRO A 15 27.01 -3.32 -18.85
N LYS A 16 27.00 -4.56 -18.37
CA LYS A 16 27.03 -5.10 -17.00
C LYS A 16 26.85 -4.10 -15.83
N THR A 17 25.79 -4.27 -15.04
CA THR A 17 25.85 -4.81 -13.65
C THR A 17 24.42 -5.05 -13.17
N SER A 18 24.31 -5.87 -12.12
CA SER A 18 23.11 -6.30 -11.40
C SER A 18 21.95 -5.32 -11.41
N HIS A 19 20.72 -5.80 -11.64
CA HIS A 19 19.49 -5.49 -10.88
C HIS A 19 18.32 -6.17 -11.60
N PHE A 20 18.13 -7.46 -11.28
CA PHE A 20 16.99 -8.27 -11.71
C PHE A 20 15.85 -8.09 -10.68
N LEU A 21 15.35 -6.87 -10.50
CA LEU A 21 14.09 -6.52 -9.82
C LEU A 21 13.72 -5.08 -10.22
N PRO A 22 12.43 -4.72 -10.39
CA PRO A 22 12.05 -3.32 -10.53
C PRO A 22 12.43 -2.57 -9.24
N ALA A 23 13.04 -1.39 -9.41
CA ALA A 23 13.33 -0.50 -8.30
C ALA A 23 12.04 -0.20 -7.52
N ILE A 24 12.10 -0.29 -6.19
CA ILE A 24 11.12 0.34 -5.31
C ILE A 24 11.30 1.85 -5.47
N SER A 25 10.69 2.40 -6.51
CA SER A 25 10.54 3.84 -6.66
C SER A 25 9.61 4.31 -5.56
N THR A 26 10.20 4.88 -4.50
CA THR A 26 9.71 6.04 -3.75
C THR A 26 8.19 6.29 -3.81
N MET A 27 7.40 5.35 -3.29
CA MET A 27 6.08 5.66 -2.74
C MET A 27 6.26 6.21 -1.33
N ALA A 28 6.95 7.36 -1.25
CA ALA A 28 6.94 8.19 -0.08
C ALA A 28 5.57 8.88 -0.01
N SER A 29 4.66 8.27 0.76
CA SER A 29 3.57 8.93 1.50
C SER A 29 3.08 10.28 0.98
N SER A 30 2.06 10.29 0.12
CA SER A 30 1.28 11.48 -0.22
C SER A 30 0.15 11.76 0.79
N TYR A 31 0.47 11.76 2.09
CA TYR A 31 -0.42 12.18 3.17
C TYR A 31 0.10 13.43 3.91
N ARG A 32 0.52 14.46 3.17
CA ARG A 32 0.64 15.81 3.73
C ARG A 32 -0.05 16.82 2.82
N ASN A 33 -1.31 17.07 3.14
CA ASN A 33 -2.03 18.26 2.72
C ASN A 33 -1.44 19.45 3.49
N THR A 34 -0.70 20.34 2.82
CA THR A 34 -0.31 21.64 3.37
C THR A 34 -1.51 22.58 3.31
N GLN A 35 -2.26 22.66 4.41
CA GLN A 35 -3.10 23.82 4.72
C GLN A 35 -2.25 24.87 5.48
N PRO A 36 -2.42 26.18 5.23
CA PRO A 36 -1.76 27.19 6.04
C PRO A 36 -2.33 27.14 7.48
N ALA A 37 -1.42 27.13 8.46
CA ALA A 37 -1.74 27.07 9.87
C ALA A 37 -2.57 28.28 10.31
N LEU A 38 -3.85 28.06 10.62
CA LEU A 38 -4.62 29.00 11.43
C LEU A 38 -4.24 28.77 12.90
N VAL A 39 -3.77 29.84 13.54
CA VAL A 39 -3.45 29.90 14.97
C VAL A 39 -4.68 29.46 15.77
N MET A 40 -4.58 28.33 16.48
CA MET A 40 -5.62 27.80 17.37
C MET A 40 -5.56 28.52 18.73
N ASN A 41 -6.68 29.13 19.09
CA ASN A 41 -6.96 29.69 20.42
C ASN A 41 -7.27 28.54 21.42
N PRO A 42 -6.60 28.43 22.59
CA PRO A 42 -6.74 27.26 23.47
C PRO A 42 -8.02 27.24 24.33
N SER A 43 -9.12 27.89 23.93
CA SER A 43 -10.34 28.00 24.74
C SER A 43 -11.59 27.37 24.14
N ALA A 44 -11.45 26.37 23.26
CA ALA A 44 -12.62 25.72 22.67
C ALA A 44 -12.43 24.21 22.60
N ASN A 45 -12.63 23.54 23.74
CA ASN A 45 -13.19 22.19 23.83
C ASN A 45 -13.53 21.87 25.30
N GLN A 46 -14.70 22.33 25.73
CA GLN A 46 -15.38 21.74 26.89
C GLN A 46 -16.64 21.05 26.36
N TRP A 47 -16.63 19.72 26.46
CA TRP A 47 -17.78 18.85 26.30
C TRP A 47 -19.02 19.49 26.94
N ARG A 48 -20.02 19.86 26.12
CA ARG A 48 -21.33 20.28 26.64
C ARG A 48 -22.29 19.11 26.54
N THR A 49 -22.70 18.62 27.72
CA THR A 49 -23.88 17.79 27.87
C THR A 49 -25.12 18.60 27.49
N ASN A 50 -25.96 18.01 26.67
CA ASN A 50 -27.27 18.52 26.28
C ASN A 50 -28.15 18.74 27.53
N GLY A 51 -28.62 19.96 27.74
CA GLY A 51 -29.49 20.35 28.85
C GLY A 51 -30.80 20.92 28.33
N TYR A 52 -31.72 20.03 27.98
CA TYR A 52 -33.13 20.36 27.87
C TYR A 52 -33.63 21.00 29.18
N TYR A 53 -34.63 21.86 29.07
CA TYR A 53 -35.42 22.55 30.12
C TYR A 53 -34.65 23.46 31.11
N LYS A 54 -34.80 24.79 30.97
CA LYS A 54 -34.85 25.70 32.12
C LYS A 54 -35.88 26.80 31.88
N SER A 55 -36.94 26.73 32.66
CA SER A 55 -37.97 27.75 32.81
C SER A 55 -37.37 29.08 33.29
N SER A 56 -37.96 30.17 32.84
CA SER A 56 -37.82 31.54 33.35
C SER A 56 -37.90 31.61 34.88
N THR A 57 -37.17 32.55 35.51
CA THR A 57 -37.63 33.53 36.53
C THR A 57 -36.42 34.33 37.08
N THR A 58 -36.66 35.62 37.41
CA THR A 58 -35.87 36.59 38.23
C THR A 58 -34.75 37.40 37.58
N VAL A 59 -34.47 38.68 37.88
CA VAL A 59 -35.12 39.90 38.46
C VAL A 59 -34.15 41.05 38.07
N PRO A 60 -34.57 42.28 37.67
CA PRO A 60 -33.62 43.37 37.42
C PRO A 60 -33.14 44.03 38.73
N PRO A 61 -31.87 44.49 38.81
CA PRO A 61 -31.29 44.96 40.07
C PRO A 61 -31.83 46.33 40.50
N GLN A 62 -32.08 46.44 41.80
CA GLN A 62 -32.46 47.65 42.53
C GLN A 62 -31.26 48.59 42.68
N SER A 63 -31.43 49.87 42.32
CA SER A 63 -30.54 50.95 42.73
C SER A 63 -31.05 51.57 44.04
N ALA A 64 -30.12 51.74 45.00
CA ALA A 64 -30.41 52.28 46.32
C ALA A 64 -30.42 53.82 46.33
N LEU A 65 -31.56 54.36 46.76
CA LEU A 65 -31.80 55.57 47.58
C LEU A 65 -30.85 56.78 47.44
N GLN A 66 -31.41 57.88 46.94
CA GLN A 66 -31.18 59.20 47.54
C GLN A 66 -32.55 59.83 47.80
N ARG A 67 -32.81 60.15 49.07
CA ARG A 67 -34.07 60.70 49.60
C ARG A 67 -33.83 62.15 49.95
N GLU A 68 -34.66 63.05 49.44
CA GLU A 68 -35.09 64.37 49.95
C GLU A 68 -36.21 64.80 48.97
N ASN A 69 -37.38 65.35 49.28
CA ASN A 69 -38.07 65.76 50.50
C ASN A 69 -39.58 65.62 50.23
N PHE A 70 -40.37 65.43 51.29
CA PHE A 70 -41.83 65.37 51.23
C PHE A 70 -42.41 66.77 51.03
N ASP A 71 -43.35 66.92 50.08
CA ASP A 71 -44.46 67.85 50.27
C ASP A 71 -45.76 67.23 49.79
N LEU A 72 -46.74 67.37 50.67
CA LEU A 72 -48.03 66.71 50.72
C LEU A 72 -49.02 67.40 49.77
N VAL A 73 -50.02 66.65 49.31
CA VAL A 73 -51.30 67.12 48.71
C VAL A 73 -51.28 67.39 47.20
N ARG A 74 -51.50 66.34 46.41
CA ARG A 74 -52.43 66.42 45.27
C ARG A 74 -53.09 65.06 45.01
N ALA A 75 -54.30 64.93 45.56
CA ALA A 75 -55.40 64.05 45.22
C ALA A 75 -55.10 62.75 44.44
N LYS A 76 -55.50 61.62 45.07
CA LYS A 76 -55.93 60.41 44.38
C LYS A 76 -56.95 60.76 43.28
N THR A 77 -56.49 60.90 42.05
CA THR A 77 -57.32 60.62 40.88
C THR A 77 -56.85 59.28 40.33
N MET A 78 -57.67 58.25 40.55
CA MET A 78 -57.60 57.00 39.79
C MET A 78 -57.72 57.37 38.31
N PHE A 79 -56.59 57.54 37.63
CA PHE A 79 -56.55 57.50 36.18
C PHE A 79 -56.87 56.05 35.82
N TYR A 80 -58.15 55.75 35.61
CA TYR A 80 -58.51 54.62 34.76
C TYR A 80 -57.74 54.83 33.46
N PRO A 81 -56.88 53.89 33.03
CA PRO A 81 -56.24 54.00 31.73
C PRO A 81 -57.37 54.22 30.73
N SER A 82 -57.39 55.40 30.10
CA SER A 82 -58.42 55.73 29.15
C SER A 82 -58.39 54.63 28.10
N ASN A 83 -59.51 53.93 27.91
CA ASN A 83 -59.65 52.85 26.93
C ASN A 83 -59.23 53.27 25.51
N ARG A 84 -59.12 54.59 25.23
CA ARG A 84 -58.59 55.15 23.99
C ARG A 84 -57.15 54.74 23.65
N THR A 85 -56.22 54.69 24.60
CA THR A 85 -54.82 54.28 24.30
C THR A 85 -54.68 52.77 24.12
N ALA A 86 -55.58 51.98 24.74
CA ALA A 86 -55.65 50.53 24.57
C ALA A 86 -56.26 50.09 23.21
N LEU A 87 -56.88 51.01 22.46
CA LEU A 87 -57.35 50.76 21.10
C LEU A 87 -56.29 51.13 20.05
N SER A 88 -55.46 52.14 20.33
CA SER A 88 -54.36 52.56 19.45
C SER A 88 -53.14 51.62 19.46
N THR A 89 -53.12 50.63 20.36
CA THR A 89 -52.07 49.59 20.49
C THR A 89 -52.53 48.22 20.00
N ARG A 90 -53.72 48.12 19.41
CA ARG A 90 -54.25 46.86 18.85
C ARG A 90 -53.92 46.75 17.37
N TYR A 91 -53.49 45.56 16.97
CA TYR A 91 -53.35 45.23 15.57
C TYR A 91 -54.70 45.36 14.85
N THR A 92 -54.66 45.95 13.67
CA THR A 92 -55.84 45.97 12.81
C THR A 92 -56.09 44.56 12.26
N PRO A 93 -57.32 44.22 11.87
CA PRO A 93 -57.58 42.97 11.16
C PRO A 93 -56.67 42.78 9.93
N GLU A 94 -56.32 43.87 9.25
CA GLU A 94 -55.39 43.85 8.11
C GLU A 94 -53.97 43.45 8.52
N ASP A 95 -53.45 43.92 9.66
CA ASP A 95 -52.15 43.49 10.18
C ASP A 95 -52.15 42.01 10.57
N TRP A 96 -53.27 41.52 11.12
CA TRP A 96 -53.47 40.11 11.41
C TRP A 96 -53.49 39.27 10.12
N TYR A 97 -54.22 39.71 9.07
CA TYR A 97 -54.21 39.03 7.77
C TYR A 97 -52.83 39.00 7.14
N LYS A 98 -52.09 40.12 7.16
CA LYS A 98 -50.71 40.19 6.66
C LYS A 98 -49.77 39.25 7.41
N SER A 99 -49.86 39.22 8.75
CA SER A 99 -49.07 38.32 9.58
C SER A 99 -49.36 36.85 9.27
N ASN A 100 -50.64 36.45 9.22
CA ASN A 100 -51.01 35.08 8.85
C ASN A 100 -50.60 34.71 7.43
N GLN A 101 -50.72 35.64 6.48
CA GLN A 101 -50.27 35.41 5.11
C GLN A 101 -48.75 35.21 5.03
N SER A 102 -47.98 35.96 5.82
CA SER A 102 -46.53 35.77 5.95
C SER A 102 -46.20 34.40 6.57
N ASN A 103 -46.84 34.06 7.68
CA ASN A 103 -46.66 32.78 8.37
C ASN A 103 -47.00 31.59 7.45
N TYR A 104 -48.06 31.72 6.64
CA TYR A 104 -48.43 30.70 5.66
C TYR A 104 -47.34 30.52 4.59
N ARG A 105 -46.83 31.63 4.04
CA ARG A 105 -45.76 31.60 3.03
C ARG A 105 -44.47 30.98 3.59
N GLU A 106 -44.10 31.35 4.81
CA GLU A 106 -42.93 30.82 5.49
C GLU A 106 -43.08 29.31 5.78
N SER A 107 -44.25 28.91 6.27
CA SER A 107 -44.58 27.49 6.50
C SER A 107 -44.51 26.67 5.22
N GLU A 108 -45.07 27.17 4.13
CA GLU A 108 -45.01 26.51 2.82
C GLU A 108 -43.57 26.44 2.27
N SER A 109 -42.79 27.50 2.44
CA SER A 109 -41.37 27.50 2.06
C SER A 109 -40.57 26.46 2.86
N SER A 110 -40.77 26.42 4.18
CA SER A 110 -40.15 25.47 5.09
C SER A 110 -40.52 24.02 4.74
N ARG A 111 -41.80 23.76 4.46
CA ARG A 111 -42.28 22.44 4.03
C ARG A 111 -41.64 22.01 2.71
N LYS A 112 -41.63 22.89 1.70
CA LYS A 112 -40.98 22.62 0.40
C LYS A 112 -39.48 22.36 0.55
N SER A 113 -38.79 23.13 1.40
CA SER A 113 -37.36 22.93 1.68
C SER A 113 -37.11 21.56 2.32
N SER A 114 -37.92 21.22 3.34
CA SER A 114 -37.84 19.93 4.04
C SER A 114 -38.12 18.74 3.13
N GLU A 115 -39.12 18.85 2.24
CA GLU A 115 -39.42 17.82 1.24
C GLU A 115 -38.26 17.62 0.26
N ARG A 116 -37.63 18.71 -0.19
CA ARG A 116 -36.46 18.65 -1.08
C ARG A 116 -35.28 17.99 -0.38
N LEU A 117 -34.98 18.41 0.84
CA LEU A 117 -33.90 17.84 1.66
C LEU A 117 -34.09 16.33 1.88
N ARG A 118 -35.32 15.88 2.18
CA ARG A 118 -35.61 14.44 2.32
C ARG A 118 -35.35 13.68 1.02
N LYS A 119 -35.80 14.21 -0.12
CA LYS A 119 -35.55 13.59 -1.44
C LYS A 119 -34.06 13.51 -1.75
N ASP A 120 -33.32 14.58 -1.50
CA ASP A 120 -31.88 14.62 -1.75
C ASP A 120 -31.12 13.69 -0.80
N THR A 121 -31.56 13.58 0.46
CA THR A 121 -30.99 12.64 1.43
C THR A 121 -31.20 11.19 0.99
N ILE A 122 -32.41 10.84 0.53
CA ILE A 122 -32.70 9.48 0.03
C ILE A 122 -31.83 9.15 -1.18
N ARG A 123 -31.71 10.09 -2.14
CA ARG A 123 -30.84 9.91 -3.31
C ARG A 123 -29.38 9.70 -2.88
N LEU A 124 -28.88 10.55 -1.98
CA LEU A 124 -27.52 10.46 -1.48
C LEU A 124 -27.26 9.11 -0.77
N MET A 125 -28.21 8.62 0.03
CA MET A 125 -28.11 7.31 0.67
C MET A 125 -28.00 6.19 -0.37
N GLN A 126 -28.84 6.22 -1.40
CA GLN A 126 -28.82 5.23 -2.48
C GLN A 126 -27.51 5.28 -3.28
N ASP A 127 -27.04 6.47 -3.63
CA ASP A 127 -25.78 6.64 -4.36
C ASP A 127 -24.59 6.11 -3.56
N LYS A 128 -24.57 6.36 -2.24
CA LYS A 128 -23.52 5.89 -1.34
C LYS A 128 -23.58 4.39 -1.14
N ASP A 129 -24.77 3.82 -0.96
CA ASP A 129 -24.94 2.36 -0.87
C ASP A 129 -24.44 1.67 -2.14
N GLN A 130 -24.84 2.15 -3.32
CA GLN A 130 -24.38 1.61 -4.59
C GLN A 130 -22.87 1.72 -4.77
N LEU A 131 -22.29 2.88 -4.43
CA LEU A 131 -20.85 3.07 -4.52
C LEU A 131 -20.11 2.11 -3.59
N THR A 132 -20.51 2.03 -2.32
CA THR A 132 -19.90 1.13 -1.35
C THR A 132 -19.99 -0.31 -1.78
N ARG A 133 -21.15 -0.77 -2.28
CA ARG A 133 -21.32 -2.12 -2.80
C ARG A 133 -20.38 -2.42 -3.97
N ARG A 134 -20.35 -1.55 -4.99
CA ARG A 134 -19.46 -1.72 -6.16
C ARG A 134 -17.99 -1.73 -5.76
N THR A 135 -17.58 -0.84 -4.87
CA THR A 135 -16.21 -0.80 -4.36
C THR A 135 -15.88 -2.08 -3.61
N GLN A 136 -16.76 -2.54 -2.70
CA GLN A 136 -16.54 -3.76 -1.94
C GLN A 136 -16.44 -4.99 -2.85
N GLU A 137 -17.34 -5.13 -3.82
CA GLU A 137 -17.33 -6.22 -4.80
C GLU A 137 -16.02 -6.22 -5.62
N THR A 138 -15.62 -5.05 -6.14
CA THR A 138 -14.40 -4.89 -6.93
C THR A 138 -13.15 -5.21 -6.10
N THR A 139 -13.05 -4.66 -4.89
CA THR A 139 -11.91 -4.89 -4.01
C THR A 139 -11.83 -6.34 -3.55
N SER A 140 -12.97 -6.96 -3.21
CA SER A 140 -13.01 -8.38 -2.80
C SER A 140 -12.58 -9.30 -3.94
N LYS A 141 -13.04 -9.01 -5.17
CA LYS A 141 -12.61 -9.76 -6.37
C LYS A 141 -11.12 -9.61 -6.61
N ASN A 142 -10.59 -8.38 -6.63
CA ASN A 142 -9.17 -8.12 -6.84
C ASN A 142 -8.30 -8.81 -5.77
N LEU A 143 -8.73 -8.78 -4.51
CA LEU A 143 -8.03 -9.46 -3.44
C LEU A 143 -8.03 -10.98 -3.65
N GLY A 144 -9.17 -11.56 -4.07
CA GLY A 144 -9.25 -12.98 -4.40
C GLY A 144 -8.31 -13.38 -5.54
N GLU A 145 -8.27 -12.60 -6.62
CA GLU A 145 -7.34 -12.80 -7.73
C GLU A 145 -5.89 -12.77 -7.25
N ARG A 146 -5.51 -11.74 -6.48
CA ARG A 146 -4.15 -11.62 -5.94
C ARG A 146 -3.77 -12.76 -5.01
N VAL A 147 -4.69 -13.25 -4.18
CA VAL A 147 -4.44 -14.41 -3.32
C VAL A 147 -4.17 -15.65 -4.18
N ASN A 148 -4.96 -15.87 -5.23
CA ASN A 148 -4.75 -16.98 -6.15
C ASN A 148 -3.39 -16.88 -6.85
N ASP A 149 -3.02 -15.70 -7.34
CA ASP A 149 -1.72 -15.46 -7.98
C ASP A 149 -0.56 -15.77 -7.02
N ILE A 150 -0.64 -15.29 -5.77
CA ILE A 150 0.38 -15.56 -4.75
C ILE A 150 0.50 -17.06 -4.46
N VAL A 151 -0.63 -17.75 -4.32
CA VAL A 151 -0.65 -19.20 -4.09
C VAL A 151 -0.04 -19.94 -5.27
N PHE A 152 -0.39 -19.57 -6.50
CA PHE A 152 0.16 -20.15 -7.72
C PHE A 152 1.67 -19.97 -7.81
N TRP A 153 2.17 -18.74 -7.64
CA TRP A 153 3.62 -18.50 -7.70
C TRP A 153 4.37 -19.17 -6.56
N LYS A 154 3.77 -19.28 -5.37
CA LYS A 154 4.35 -20.04 -4.26
C LYS A 154 4.48 -21.53 -4.62
N SER A 155 3.45 -22.13 -5.24
CA SER A 155 3.52 -23.53 -5.67
C SER A 155 4.57 -23.73 -6.75
N GLU A 156 4.66 -22.81 -7.71
CA GLU A 156 5.65 -22.88 -8.79
C GLU A 156 7.08 -22.79 -8.25
N LEU A 157 7.34 -21.85 -7.34
CA LEU A 157 8.65 -21.72 -6.70
C LEU A 157 9.00 -22.94 -5.85
N SER A 158 8.03 -23.53 -5.16
CA SER A 158 8.26 -24.74 -4.36
C SER A 158 8.60 -25.92 -5.27
N HIS A 159 7.88 -26.08 -6.38
CA HIS A 159 8.16 -27.10 -7.38
C HIS A 159 9.57 -26.95 -7.98
N GLU A 160 9.96 -25.73 -8.34
CA GLU A 160 11.28 -25.47 -8.90
C GLU A 160 12.41 -25.72 -7.88
N ILE A 161 12.18 -25.42 -6.60
CA ILE A 161 13.12 -25.77 -5.52
C ILE A 161 13.31 -27.29 -5.44
N ASP A 162 12.23 -28.07 -5.48
CA ASP A 162 12.30 -29.53 -5.42
C ASP A 162 13.04 -30.11 -6.64
N ASN A 163 12.81 -29.54 -7.83
CA ASN A 163 13.52 -29.89 -9.06
C ASN A 163 15.03 -29.60 -8.92
N MET A 164 15.41 -28.41 -8.45
CA MET A 164 16.80 -28.05 -8.23
C MET A 164 17.48 -28.93 -7.18
N VAL A 165 16.80 -29.26 -6.08
CA VAL A 165 17.33 -30.18 -5.05
C VAL A 165 17.63 -31.55 -5.66
N THR A 166 16.71 -32.05 -6.49
CA THR A 166 16.87 -33.34 -7.18
C THR A 166 18.07 -33.31 -8.14
N GLU A 167 18.20 -32.24 -8.93
CA GLU A 167 19.31 -32.07 -9.87
C GLU A 167 20.66 -31.93 -9.13
N ILE A 168 20.72 -31.15 -8.04
CA ILE A 168 21.91 -31.03 -7.21
C ILE A 168 22.33 -32.41 -6.66
N ALA A 169 21.37 -33.21 -6.20
CA ALA A 169 21.66 -34.56 -5.71
C ALA A 169 22.21 -35.46 -6.83
N ALA A 170 21.61 -35.41 -8.02
CA ALA A 170 22.07 -36.17 -9.19
C ALA A 170 23.49 -35.77 -9.62
N LEU A 171 23.76 -34.48 -9.73
CA LEU A 171 25.09 -33.95 -10.09
C LEU A 171 26.13 -34.25 -9.02
N SER A 172 25.76 -34.20 -7.74
CA SER A 172 26.65 -34.57 -6.63
C SER A 172 27.05 -36.04 -6.71
N GLU A 173 26.11 -36.93 -7.05
CA GLU A 173 26.40 -38.35 -7.25
C GLU A 173 27.30 -38.59 -8.47
N VAL A 174 27.06 -37.88 -9.58
CA VAL A 174 27.94 -37.94 -10.75
C VAL A 174 29.35 -37.46 -10.41
N LYS A 175 29.49 -36.33 -9.70
CA LYS A 175 30.78 -35.82 -9.23
C LYS A 175 31.51 -36.87 -8.38
N ARG A 176 30.83 -37.44 -7.39
CA ARG A 176 31.38 -38.49 -6.51
C ARG A 176 31.87 -39.71 -7.31
N ARG A 177 31.12 -40.13 -8.33
CA ARG A 177 31.50 -41.24 -9.20
C ARG A 177 32.73 -40.92 -10.04
N LEU A 178 32.82 -39.70 -10.58
CA LEU A 178 33.99 -39.25 -11.35
C LEU A 178 35.25 -39.13 -10.49
N GLU A 179 35.13 -38.58 -9.27
CA GLU A 179 36.24 -38.50 -8.31
C GLU A 179 36.75 -39.89 -7.93
N ARG A 180 35.85 -40.85 -7.72
CA ARG A 180 36.24 -42.24 -7.48
C ARG A 180 36.96 -42.85 -8.69
N ALA A 181 36.40 -42.71 -9.89
CA ALA A 181 37.00 -43.24 -11.11
C ALA A 181 38.39 -42.62 -11.36
N LEU A 182 38.58 -41.33 -11.04
CA LEU A 182 39.88 -40.66 -11.09
C LEU A 182 40.86 -41.30 -10.11
N ALA A 183 40.45 -41.49 -8.85
CA ALA A 183 41.30 -42.15 -7.84
C ALA A 183 41.70 -43.57 -8.25
N GLU A 184 40.82 -44.32 -8.92
CA GLU A 184 41.12 -45.65 -9.45
C GLU A 184 42.19 -45.65 -10.57
N THR A 185 42.42 -44.52 -11.25
CA THR A 185 43.49 -44.41 -12.27
C THR A 185 44.90 -44.33 -11.71
N GLU A 186 45.05 -44.00 -10.42
CA GLU A 186 46.35 -43.84 -9.77
C GLU A 186 47.12 -45.17 -9.67
N GLY A 187 46.42 -46.28 -9.38
CA GLY A 187 47.04 -47.61 -9.31
C GLY A 187 47.70 -48.04 -10.63
N PRO A 188 46.96 -48.04 -11.76
CA PRO A 188 47.53 -48.30 -13.08
C PRO A 188 48.68 -47.35 -13.47
N LEU A 189 48.64 -46.09 -13.04
CA LEU A 189 49.72 -45.13 -13.27
C LEU A 189 51.00 -45.56 -12.56
N GLN A 190 50.91 -45.87 -11.26
CA GLN A 190 52.05 -46.33 -10.45
C GLN A 190 52.65 -47.61 -11.01
N VAL A 191 51.80 -48.61 -11.32
CA VAL A 191 52.25 -49.87 -11.93
C VAL A 191 52.96 -49.61 -13.26
N SER A 192 52.43 -48.70 -14.09
CA SER A 192 53.03 -48.39 -15.38
C SER A 192 54.40 -47.71 -15.24
N GLN A 193 54.52 -46.77 -14.30
CA GLN A 193 55.78 -46.10 -13.97
C GLN A 193 56.83 -47.08 -13.45
N GLU A 194 56.44 -47.99 -12.55
CA GLU A 194 57.36 -48.98 -11.98
C GLU A 194 57.79 -50.01 -13.03
N CYS A 195 56.88 -50.44 -13.91
CA CYS A 195 57.21 -51.29 -15.05
C CYS A 195 58.24 -50.64 -15.98
N LEU A 196 58.08 -49.34 -16.30
CA LEU A 196 59.08 -48.61 -17.10
C LEU A 196 60.42 -48.50 -16.38
N TYR A 197 60.40 -48.17 -15.08
CA TYR A 197 61.60 -48.08 -14.26
C TYR A 197 62.40 -49.40 -14.24
N HIS A 198 61.74 -50.55 -14.17
CA HIS A 198 62.40 -51.86 -14.27
C HIS A 198 62.92 -52.16 -15.68
N ARG A 199 62.20 -51.74 -16.73
CA ARG A 199 62.61 -51.93 -18.13
C ARG A 199 63.87 -51.16 -18.46
N GLU A 200 64.04 -49.96 -17.91
CA GLU A 200 65.23 -49.13 -18.08
C GLU A 200 66.50 -49.75 -17.45
N LYS A 201 66.34 -50.70 -16.53
CA LYS A 201 67.45 -51.45 -15.90
C LYS A 201 67.93 -52.66 -16.71
N ARG A 202 67.27 -53.00 -17.83
CA ARG A 202 67.74 -54.10 -18.69
C ARG A 202 69.11 -53.76 -19.28
N MET A 203 69.95 -54.76 -19.48
CA MET A 203 71.34 -54.57 -19.94
C MET A 203 71.57 -55.16 -21.33
N SER A 204 72.49 -54.57 -22.07
CA SER A 204 72.96 -55.08 -23.37
C SER A 204 71.81 -55.22 -24.39
N ILE A 205 71.71 -56.37 -25.07
CA ILE A 205 70.71 -56.64 -26.09
C ILE A 205 69.26 -56.66 -25.56
N ASP A 206 69.08 -56.81 -24.23
CA ASP A 206 67.75 -56.81 -23.60
C ASP A 206 67.18 -55.40 -23.38
N LEU A 207 67.99 -54.33 -23.52
CA LEU A 207 67.52 -52.95 -23.46
C LEU A 207 66.84 -52.56 -24.79
N VAL A 208 65.58 -52.95 -24.92
CA VAL A 208 64.80 -52.84 -26.16
C VAL A 208 63.56 -51.97 -25.96
N HIS A 209 63.32 -51.08 -26.92
CA HIS A 209 62.13 -50.23 -27.02
C HIS A 209 60.92 -51.02 -27.60
N ASP A 210 60.42 -51.96 -26.81
CA ASP A 210 59.39 -52.92 -27.23
C ASP A 210 57.96 -52.33 -27.26
N HIS A 211 57.01 -53.14 -27.75
CA HIS A 211 55.60 -52.73 -27.83
C HIS A 211 54.99 -52.41 -26.46
N VAL A 212 55.38 -53.16 -25.43
CA VAL A 212 54.85 -52.96 -24.08
C VAL A 212 55.35 -51.64 -23.51
N GLU A 213 56.62 -51.26 -23.74
CA GLU A 213 57.14 -49.95 -23.34
C GLU A 213 56.34 -48.80 -23.97
N LYS A 214 56.04 -48.88 -25.26
CA LYS A 214 55.22 -47.88 -25.96
C LYS A 214 53.82 -47.77 -25.37
N ASP A 215 53.20 -48.90 -25.04
CA ASP A 215 51.86 -48.93 -24.43
C ASP A 215 51.87 -48.37 -23.01
N LEU A 216 52.91 -48.65 -22.21
CA LEU A 216 53.08 -48.09 -20.87
C LEU A 216 53.22 -46.56 -20.89
N ILE A 217 54.06 -46.02 -21.79
CA ILE A 217 54.21 -44.56 -22.00
C ILE A 217 52.86 -43.94 -22.38
N LYS A 218 52.09 -44.61 -23.25
CA LYS A 218 50.76 -44.15 -23.66
C LYS A 218 49.76 -44.13 -22.51
N VAL A 219 49.79 -45.12 -21.62
CA VAL A 219 48.95 -45.15 -20.42
C VAL A 219 49.30 -43.98 -19.50
N ILE A 220 50.59 -43.78 -19.22
CA ILE A 220 51.06 -42.66 -18.38
C ILE A 220 50.58 -41.33 -18.98
N PHE A 221 50.85 -41.08 -20.27
CA PHE A 221 50.43 -39.86 -20.94
C PHE A 221 48.93 -39.59 -20.80
N LYS A 222 48.09 -40.61 -21.05
CA LYS A 222 46.63 -40.48 -20.94
C LYS A 222 46.17 -40.17 -19.51
N VAL A 223 46.71 -40.87 -18.51
CA VAL A 223 46.31 -40.65 -17.11
C VAL A 223 46.75 -39.25 -16.64
N THR A 224 47.96 -38.81 -16.98
CA THR A 224 48.42 -37.45 -16.66
C THR A 224 47.54 -36.38 -17.32
N GLN A 225 47.10 -36.61 -18.56
CA GLN A 225 46.16 -35.72 -19.25
C GLN A 225 44.79 -35.69 -18.57
N ILE A 226 44.25 -36.85 -18.16
CA ILE A 226 42.98 -36.94 -17.41
C ILE A 226 43.08 -36.15 -16.10
N ASN A 227 44.15 -36.33 -15.34
CA ASN A 227 44.41 -35.62 -14.09
C ASN A 227 44.51 -34.10 -14.30
N GLY A 228 45.24 -33.65 -15.33
CA GLY A 228 45.35 -32.23 -15.66
C GLY A 228 44.01 -31.60 -16.05
N ASN A 229 43.19 -32.31 -16.84
CA ASN A 229 41.86 -31.85 -17.20
C ASN A 229 40.94 -31.74 -15.97
N PHE A 230 41.00 -32.71 -15.05
CA PHE A 230 40.16 -32.70 -13.85
C PHE A 230 40.50 -31.54 -12.90
N LEU A 231 41.79 -31.24 -12.72
CA LEU A 231 42.25 -30.10 -11.91
C LEU A 231 41.81 -28.74 -12.46
N THR A 232 41.49 -28.66 -13.76
CA THR A 232 41.02 -27.41 -14.39
C THR A 232 39.52 -27.16 -14.16
N ILE A 233 38.78 -28.21 -13.77
CA ILE A 233 37.31 -28.16 -13.61
C ILE A 233 36.90 -27.86 -12.15
N GLN A 234 37.79 -28.10 -11.18
CA GLN A 234 37.57 -27.78 -9.76
C GLN A 234 37.85 -26.30 -9.46
#